data_AF-A0A1R2C0S0-F1
#
_entry.id   AF-A0A1R2C0S0-F1
#
_cell.length_a   1.000
_cell.length_b   1.000
_cell.length_c   1.000
_cell.angle_alpha   90.00
_cell.angle_beta   90.00
_cell.angle_gamma   90.00
#
_symmetry.space_group_name_H-M   'P 1'
#
loop_
_entity.id
_entity.type
_entity.pdbx_description
1 polymer ?
#
loop_
_entity_poly.entity_id
_entity_poly.type
_entity_poly.pdbx_seq_one_letter_code
_entity_poly.pdbx_strand_id
1 'polypeptide(L)'
;MDIKCSYPNCSKQATFKCDCSNNSNNCYLHMQDHKMQKDCFIRPVKSKSLAAKVEDNQNALNYLTYNSINLAQKMINEVKSCLIKNLNLIKNEKQRIKTLTLSKSESQVKTILNWASSLKNIKRDSKAYTKCLKMLLGIDKDSIKLIEEAKKQEILNQRVEENLKKNIEKNNDLAKKLAETEEKLKCSELCIKTVDMKLEELRIIFPSSRFESKFQ
;
A
#
# COMPACT_ATOMS: atom_id res chain seq x y z
N MET A 1 26.05 42.22 20.46
CA MET A 1 27.44 42.71 20.53
C MET A 1 28.25 41.94 19.50
N ASP A 2 28.78 42.63 18.50
CA ASP A 2 29.61 42.01 17.46
C ASP A 2 31.02 41.77 17.99
N ILE A 3 31.40 40.51 18.16
CA ILE A 3 32.73 40.13 18.62
C ILE A 3 33.67 40.17 17.41
N LYS A 4 34.68 41.04 17.44
CA LYS A 4 35.70 41.15 16.38
C LYS A 4 36.76 40.06 16.51
N CYS A 5 37.40 39.73 15.38
CA CYS A 5 38.55 38.85 15.36
C CYS A 5 39.71 39.46 16.16
N SER A 6 40.36 38.65 16.99
CA SER A 6 41.51 39.02 17.82
C SER A 6 42.83 39.07 17.06
N TYR A 7 42.84 38.75 15.77
CA TYR A 7 44.05 38.80 14.94
C TYR A 7 44.42 40.26 14.62
N PRO A 8 45.68 40.67 14.74
CA PRO A 8 46.10 42.05 14.49
C PRO A 8 45.61 42.56 13.13
N ASN A 9 45.05 43.77 13.11
CA ASN A 9 44.53 44.45 11.91
C ASN A 9 43.38 43.71 11.19
N CYS A 10 42.74 42.72 11.83
CA CYS A 10 41.58 42.05 11.25
C CYS A 10 40.28 42.81 11.57
N SER A 11 39.61 43.33 10.55
CA SER A 11 38.29 43.96 10.67
C SER A 11 37.13 42.96 10.67
N LYS A 12 37.39 41.68 10.39
CA LYS A 12 36.35 40.65 10.26
C LYS A 12 35.76 40.28 11.62
N GLN A 13 34.47 39.93 11.63
CA GLN A 13 33.81 39.39 12.81
C GLN A 13 34.37 38.01 13.16
N ALA A 14 34.50 37.74 14.46
CA ALA A 14 34.89 36.43 14.96
C ALA A 14 33.75 35.44 14.85
N THR A 15 34.09 34.22 14.45
CA THR A 15 33.14 33.13 14.20
C THR A 15 33.38 31.95 15.12
N PHE A 16 34.61 31.82 15.63
CA PHE A 16 35.05 30.76 16.53
C PHE A 16 35.83 31.33 17.69
N LYS A 17 35.81 30.61 18.82
CA LYS A 17 36.63 30.85 20.00
C LYS A 17 37.56 29.65 20.18
N CYS A 18 38.86 29.91 20.30
CA CYS A 18 39.85 28.90 20.68
C CYS A 18 39.86 28.72 22.20
N ASP A 19 40.20 27.51 22.67
CA ASP A 19 40.51 27.19 24.08
C ASP A 19 41.98 27.44 24.48
N CYS A 20 42.79 27.90 23.54
CA CYS A 20 44.14 28.43 23.73
C CYS A 20 44.22 29.34 24.96
N SER A 21 45.38 29.46 25.60
CA SER A 21 45.61 30.23 26.83
C SER A 21 45.05 31.68 26.80
N ASN A 22 44.95 32.26 25.59
CA ASN A 22 44.43 33.63 25.38
C ASN A 22 42.95 33.70 24.97
N ASN A 23 42.22 32.57 24.91
CA ASN A 23 40.79 32.47 24.58
C ASN A 23 40.38 33.31 23.35
N SER A 24 41.21 33.30 22.30
CA SER A 24 41.08 34.23 21.18
C SER A 24 39.85 33.96 20.33
N ASN A 25 39.16 35.04 19.95
CA ASN A 25 38.02 34.99 19.04
C ASN A 25 38.55 35.18 17.61
N ASN A 26 38.39 34.19 16.74
CA ASN A 26 38.97 34.20 15.40
C ASN A 26 37.87 34.18 14.33
N CYS A 27 38.10 34.89 13.23
CA CYS A 27 37.31 34.68 12.01
C CYS A 27 37.68 33.34 11.37
N TYR A 28 36.91 32.88 10.38
CA TYR A 28 37.14 31.58 9.74
C TYR A 28 38.55 31.42 9.18
N LEU A 29 39.10 32.45 8.52
CA LEU A 29 40.43 32.40 7.89
C LEU A 29 41.54 32.28 8.93
N HIS A 30 41.60 33.21 9.90
CA HIS A 30 42.62 33.16 10.95
C HIS A 30 42.44 31.95 11.88
N MET A 31 41.26 31.34 11.91
CA MET A 31 41.06 30.05 12.55
C MET A 31 41.75 28.93 11.74
N GLN A 32 41.57 28.86 10.42
CA GLN A 32 42.27 27.86 9.62
C GLN A 32 43.79 27.94 9.78
N ASP A 33 44.36 29.14 9.71
CA ASP A 33 45.80 29.36 9.92
C ASP A 33 46.24 28.90 11.32
N HIS A 34 45.44 29.23 12.33
CA HIS A 34 45.71 28.85 13.70
C HIS A 34 45.65 27.32 13.91
N LYS A 35 44.66 26.65 13.33
CA LYS A 35 44.50 25.19 13.39
C LYS A 35 45.62 24.45 12.67
N MET A 36 46.13 25.02 11.58
CA MET A 36 47.30 24.48 10.89
C MET A 36 48.58 24.59 11.72
N GLN A 37 48.67 25.59 12.60
CA GLN A 37 49.83 25.83 13.45
C GLN A 37 49.74 25.17 14.83
N LYS A 38 48.53 24.92 15.33
CA LYS A 38 48.27 24.40 16.68
C LYS A 38 47.05 23.47 16.68
N ASP A 39 47.21 22.29 17.25
CA ASP A 39 46.08 21.41 17.57
C ASP A 39 45.31 21.98 18.77
N CYS A 40 44.26 22.75 18.49
CA CYS A 40 43.42 23.37 19.50
C CYS A 40 41.94 22.98 19.37
N PHE A 41 41.20 23.03 20.48
CA PHE A 41 39.76 22.80 20.47
C PHE A 41 39.01 24.10 20.22
N ILE A 42 38.06 24.06 19.29
CA ILE A 42 37.45 25.25 18.72
C ILE A 42 35.95 25.19 18.93
N ARG A 43 35.36 26.25 19.48
CA ARG A 43 33.91 26.34 19.70
C ARG A 43 33.32 27.53 18.96
N PRO A 44 32.13 27.40 18.33
CA PRO A 44 31.47 28.53 17.70
C PRO A 44 31.10 29.59 18.75
N VAL A 45 31.31 30.87 18.40
CA VAL A 45 30.86 31.99 19.23
C VAL A 45 29.32 32.04 19.15
N LYS A 46 28.66 31.96 20.31
CA LYS A 46 27.20 31.65 20.49
C LYS A 46 26.23 32.45 19.59
N SER A 47 26.59 33.62 19.06
CA SER A 47 25.74 34.45 18.19
C SER A 47 25.54 33.89 16.77
N LYS A 48 26.40 32.98 16.29
CA LYS A 48 26.19 32.29 15.00
C LYS A 48 25.19 31.13 15.06
N SER A 49 24.72 30.74 16.24
CA SER A 49 23.79 29.62 16.38
C SER A 49 22.37 29.94 15.92
N LEU A 50 21.93 31.20 15.94
CA LEU A 50 20.57 31.57 15.54
C LEU A 50 20.46 31.80 14.02
N ALA A 51 21.37 32.56 13.43
CA ALA A 51 21.36 32.80 11.98
C ALA A 51 21.58 31.51 11.18
N ALA A 52 22.53 30.67 11.58
CA ALA A 52 22.73 29.36 10.95
C ALA A 52 21.51 28.45 11.12
N LYS A 53 20.86 28.43 12.29
CA LYS A 53 19.61 27.67 12.49
C LYS A 53 18.46 28.19 11.62
N VAL A 54 18.35 29.50 11.44
CA VAL A 54 17.35 30.10 10.54
C VAL A 54 17.60 29.64 9.11
N GLU A 55 18.85 29.68 8.67
CA GLU A 55 19.26 29.20 7.34
C GLU A 55 18.99 27.70 7.16
N ASP A 56 19.34 26.86 8.13
CA ASP A 56 19.06 25.42 8.12
C ASP A 56 17.55 25.14 8.04
N ASN A 57 16.74 25.86 8.81
CA ASN A 57 15.28 25.73 8.78
C ASN A 57 14.70 26.16 7.43
N GLN A 58 15.20 27.25 6.84
CA GLN A 58 14.80 27.69 5.51
C GLN A 58 15.21 26.68 4.43
N ASN A 59 16.41 26.10 4.54
CA ASN A 59 16.88 25.06 3.64
C ASN A 59 16.02 23.80 3.71
N ALA A 60 15.54 23.42 4.89
CA ALA A 60 14.59 22.31 5.03
C ALA A 60 13.27 22.59 4.28
N LEU A 61 12.75 23.81 4.37
CA LEU A 61 11.55 24.21 3.62
C LEU A 61 11.81 24.25 2.10
N ASN A 62 12.95 24.79 1.68
CA ASN A 62 13.36 24.81 0.26
C ASN A 62 13.47 23.39 -0.31
N TYR A 63 14.02 22.45 0.48
CA TYR A 63 14.10 21.04 0.10
C TYR A 63 12.71 20.41 -0.04
N LEU A 64 11.78 20.71 0.87
CA LEU A 64 10.39 20.28 0.75
C LEU A 64 9.74 20.83 -0.52
N THR A 65 9.90 22.12 -0.81
CA THR A 65 9.42 22.75 -2.05
C THR A 65 9.97 22.05 -3.29
N TYR A 66 11.29 21.82 -3.34
CA TYR A 66 11.93 21.11 -4.46
C TYR A 66 11.35 19.71 -4.66
N ASN A 67 11.16 18.95 -3.57
CA ASN A 67 10.59 17.61 -3.65
C ASN A 67 9.14 17.61 -4.13
N SER A 68 8.32 18.54 -3.66
CA SER A 68 6.93 18.68 -4.13
C SER A 68 6.87 18.99 -5.63
N ILE A 69 7.74 19.88 -6.13
CA ILE A 69 7.83 20.22 -7.55
C ILE A 69 8.27 19.00 -8.37
N ASN A 70 9.34 18.32 -7.95
CA ASN A 70 9.88 17.16 -8.65
C ASN A 70 8.86 16.00 -8.70
N LEU A 71 8.14 15.75 -7.59
CA LEU A 71 7.08 14.76 -7.56
C LEU A 71 5.94 15.12 -8.52
N ALA A 72 5.47 16.38 -8.50
CA ALA A 72 4.43 16.83 -9.42
C ALA A 72 4.85 16.66 -10.90
N GLN A 73 6.10 16.97 -11.24
CA GLN A 73 6.63 16.76 -12.59
C GLN A 73 6.64 15.28 -13.00
N LYS A 74 7.06 14.37 -12.10
CA LYS A 74 6.99 12.92 -12.34
C LYS A 74 5.55 12.47 -12.61
N MET A 75 4.59 12.96 -11.82
CA MET A 75 3.17 12.63 -11.98
C MET A 75 2.60 13.14 -13.31
N ILE A 76 2.95 14.37 -13.71
CA ILE A 76 2.56 14.92 -15.02
C ILE A 76 3.07 14.03 -16.16
N ASN A 77 4.33 13.59 -16.08
CA ASN A 77 4.92 12.71 -17.08
C ASN A 77 4.21 11.35 -17.14
N GLU A 78 3.84 10.77 -16.00
CA GLU A 78 3.11 9.51 -15.95
C GLU A 78 1.71 9.65 -16.57
N VAL A 79 0.97 10.71 -16.22
CA VAL A 79 -0.34 11.02 -16.83
C VAL A 79 -0.22 11.17 -18.34
N LYS A 80 0.80 11.88 -18.82
CA LYS A 80 1.08 12.05 -20.25
C LYS A 80 1.38 10.72 -20.93
N SER A 81 2.19 9.86 -20.31
CA SER A 81 2.52 8.52 -20.81
C SER A 81 1.27 7.64 -20.94
N CYS A 82 0.43 7.61 -19.89
CA CYS A 82 -0.85 6.90 -19.90
C CYS A 82 -1.79 7.40 -21.01
N LEU A 83 -1.87 8.72 -21.20
CA LEU A 83 -2.67 9.30 -22.29
C LEU A 83 -2.17 8.84 -23.65
N ILE A 84 -0.86 8.90 -23.90
CA ILE A 84 -0.27 8.45 -25.17
C ILE A 84 -0.56 6.97 -25.42
N LYS A 85 -0.39 6.11 -24.41
CA LYS A 85 -0.73 4.67 -24.51
C LYS A 85 -2.20 4.47 -24.89
N ASN A 86 -3.12 5.18 -24.23
CA ASN A 86 -4.55 5.10 -24.52
C ASN A 86 -4.89 5.57 -25.94
N LEU A 87 -4.29 6.67 -26.40
CA LEU A 87 -4.49 7.17 -27.76
C LEU A 87 -3.96 6.20 -28.81
N ASN A 88 -2.81 5.56 -28.54
CA ASN A 88 -2.26 4.54 -29.43
C ASN A 88 -3.16 3.29 -29.50
N LEU A 89 -3.71 2.83 -28.37
CA LEU A 89 -4.69 1.74 -28.35
C LEU A 89 -5.90 2.08 -29.22
N ILE A 90 -6.48 3.28 -29.04
CA ILE A 90 -7.61 3.73 -29.86
C ILE A 90 -7.25 3.80 -31.35
N LYS A 91 -6.05 4.31 -31.68
CA LYS A 91 -5.56 4.37 -33.06
C LYS A 91 -5.43 2.98 -33.67
N ASN A 92 -4.89 2.02 -32.93
CA ASN A 92 -4.73 0.64 -33.37
C ASN A 92 -6.08 -0.03 -33.61
N GLU A 93 -7.04 0.14 -32.70
CA GLU A 93 -8.40 -0.38 -32.88
C GLU A 93 -9.12 0.24 -34.08
N LYS A 94 -8.92 1.55 -34.33
CA LYS A 94 -9.45 2.21 -35.55
C LYS A 94 -8.89 1.57 -36.83
N GLN A 95 -7.60 1.25 -36.87
CA GLN A 95 -7.01 0.57 -38.03
C GLN A 95 -7.51 -0.87 -38.13
N ARG A 96 -7.63 -1.58 -37.01
CA ARG A 96 -8.16 -2.94 -36.97
C ARG A 96 -9.59 -3.01 -37.52
N ILE A 97 -10.46 -2.06 -37.15
CA ILE A 97 -11.82 -1.96 -37.71
C ILE A 97 -11.79 -1.85 -39.23
N LYS A 98 -10.90 -1.03 -39.80
CA LYS A 98 -10.81 -0.88 -41.26
C LYS A 98 -10.48 -2.20 -41.94
N THR A 99 -9.46 -2.90 -41.45
CA THR A 99 -9.06 -4.22 -41.97
C THR A 99 -10.19 -5.23 -41.85
N LEU A 100 -10.82 -5.32 -40.67
CA LEU A 100 -11.90 -6.27 -40.40
C LEU A 100 -13.16 -6.00 -41.23
N THR A 101 -13.45 -4.73 -41.52
CA THR A 101 -14.58 -4.34 -42.36
C THR A 101 -14.35 -4.78 -43.80
N LEU A 102 -13.14 -4.56 -44.33
CA LEU A 102 -12.76 -5.00 -45.67
C LEU A 102 -12.76 -6.53 -45.79
N SER A 103 -12.40 -7.26 -44.74
CA SER A 103 -12.46 -8.73 -44.68
C SER A 103 -13.84 -9.29 -44.33
N LYS A 104 -14.89 -8.46 -44.29
CA LYS A 104 -16.29 -8.83 -43.97
C LYS A 104 -16.45 -9.57 -42.63
N SER A 105 -15.60 -9.28 -41.65
CA SER A 105 -15.60 -9.92 -40.33
C SER A 105 -16.49 -9.18 -39.32
N GLU A 106 -17.81 -9.12 -39.60
CA GLU A 106 -18.77 -8.27 -38.88
C GLU A 106 -18.85 -8.53 -37.37
N SER A 107 -18.74 -9.79 -36.93
CA SER A 107 -18.82 -10.15 -35.51
C SER A 107 -17.70 -9.49 -34.69
N GLN A 108 -16.48 -9.47 -35.22
CA GLN A 108 -15.34 -8.84 -34.54
C GLN A 108 -15.45 -7.31 -34.54
N VAL A 109 -15.98 -6.72 -35.62
CA VAL A 109 -16.26 -5.28 -35.66
C VAL A 109 -17.28 -4.91 -34.57
N LYS A 110 -18.37 -5.68 -34.42
CA LYS A 110 -19.35 -5.47 -33.34
C LYS A 110 -18.72 -5.55 -31.95
N THR A 111 -17.81 -6.50 -31.71
CA THR A 111 -17.09 -6.59 -30.44
C THR A 111 -16.33 -5.31 -30.10
N ILE A 112 -15.62 -4.71 -31.06
CA ILE A 112 -14.87 -3.47 -30.85
C ILE A 112 -15.82 -2.30 -30.57
N LEU A 113 -16.92 -2.20 -31.31
CA LEU A 113 -17.93 -1.14 -31.11
C LEU A 113 -18.62 -1.25 -29.75
N ASN A 114 -18.91 -2.47 -29.29
CA ASN A 114 -19.47 -2.73 -27.97
C ASN A 114 -18.50 -2.33 -26.85
N TRP A 115 -17.22 -2.67 -27.01
CA TRP A 115 -16.16 -2.21 -26.09
C TRP A 115 -16.07 -0.68 -26.07
N ALA A 116 -16.02 -0.01 -27.23
CA ALA A 116 -15.96 1.45 -27.28
C ALA A 116 -17.20 2.10 -26.63
N SER A 117 -18.37 1.50 -26.81
CA SER A 117 -19.63 1.96 -26.19
C SER A 117 -19.63 1.77 -24.68
N SER A 118 -19.08 0.68 -24.15
CA SER A 118 -18.99 0.47 -22.69
C SER A 118 -18.12 1.53 -22.02
N LEU A 119 -17.06 2.00 -22.70
CA LEU A 119 -16.20 3.08 -22.20
C LEU A 119 -16.90 4.45 -22.18
N LYS A 120 -17.87 4.70 -23.06
CA LYS A 120 -18.62 5.97 -23.11
C LYS A 120 -19.43 6.20 -21.83
N ASN A 121 -19.88 5.12 -21.19
CA ASN A 121 -20.72 5.18 -20.00
C ASN A 121 -19.92 5.26 -18.70
N ILE A 122 -18.58 5.18 -18.76
CA ILE A 122 -17.72 5.33 -17.58
C ILE A 122 -17.63 6.81 -17.22
N LYS A 123 -18.37 7.21 -16.19
CA LYS A 123 -18.24 8.55 -15.59
C LYS A 123 -16.90 8.62 -14.87
N ARG A 124 -15.95 9.37 -15.43
CA ARG A 124 -14.63 9.59 -14.82
C ARG A 124 -14.77 10.57 -13.67
N ASP A 125 -14.44 10.14 -12.46
CA ASP A 125 -14.52 10.98 -11.26
C ASP A 125 -13.24 11.80 -11.09
N SER A 126 -13.27 13.05 -11.55
CA SER A 126 -12.17 13.99 -11.35
C SER A 126 -11.96 14.37 -9.88
N LYS A 127 -12.99 14.24 -9.02
CA LYS A 127 -12.86 14.53 -7.59
C LYS A 127 -12.06 13.46 -6.87
N ALA A 128 -12.28 12.18 -7.20
CA ALA A 128 -11.46 11.09 -6.67
C ALA A 128 -9.98 11.31 -7.02
N TYR A 129 -9.66 11.64 -8.27
CA TYR A 129 -8.31 11.97 -8.69
C TYR A 129 -7.73 13.15 -7.89
N THR A 130 -8.51 14.22 -7.72
CA THR A 130 -8.08 15.41 -6.97
C THR A 130 -7.81 15.08 -5.50
N LYS A 131 -8.62 14.21 -4.88
CA LYS A 131 -8.41 13.74 -3.51
C LYS A 131 -7.09 12.96 -3.39
N CYS A 132 -6.81 12.06 -4.34
CA CYS A 132 -5.54 11.33 -4.38
C CYS A 132 -4.34 12.29 -4.57
N LEU A 133 -4.47 13.31 -5.43
CA LEU A 133 -3.44 14.32 -5.59
C LEU A 133 -3.17 15.09 -4.29
N LYS A 134 -4.22 15.49 -3.57
CA LYS A 134 -4.08 16.15 -2.27
C LYS A 134 -3.36 15.25 -1.25
N MET A 135 -3.67 13.95 -1.23
CA MET A 135 -2.95 13.00 -0.37
C MET A 135 -1.46 12.85 -0.76
N LEU A 136 -1.13 12.96 -2.04
CA LEU A 136 0.25 12.77 -2.52
C LEU A 136 1.12 14.02 -2.41
N LEU A 137 0.54 15.21 -2.62
CA LEU A 137 1.26 16.49 -2.71
C LEU A 137 0.96 17.43 -1.55
N GLY A 138 -0.12 17.20 -0.82
CA GLY A 138 -0.59 18.07 0.26
C GLY A 138 0.26 17.93 1.50
N ILE A 139 0.74 19.08 1.99
CA ILE A 139 1.53 19.20 3.23
C ILE A 139 0.70 19.78 4.38
N ASP A 140 -0.58 20.09 4.13
CA ASP A 140 -1.49 20.60 5.14
C ASP A 140 -1.98 19.48 6.07
N LYS A 141 -2.50 19.87 7.24
CA LYS A 141 -2.94 18.94 8.29
C LYS A 141 -4.04 17.99 7.81
N ASP A 142 -4.90 18.42 6.90
CA ASP A 142 -6.00 17.58 6.42
C ASP A 142 -5.47 16.52 5.45
N SER A 143 -4.52 16.87 4.60
CA SER A 143 -3.81 15.91 3.74
C SER A 143 -3.04 14.87 4.55
N ILE A 144 -2.39 15.26 5.66
CA ILE A 144 -1.71 14.32 6.57
C ILE A 144 -2.72 13.35 7.22
N LYS A 145 -3.85 13.85 7.71
CA LYS A 145 -4.92 12.99 8.27
C LYS A 145 -5.42 11.98 7.25
N LEU A 146 -5.60 12.38 5.99
CA LEU A 146 -6.02 11.47 4.93
C LEU A 146 -4.99 10.34 4.70
N ILE A 147 -3.69 10.64 4.78
CA ILE A 147 -2.64 9.60 4.68
C ILE A 147 -2.70 8.64 5.87
N GLU A 148 -2.87 9.17 7.08
CA GLU A 148 -2.99 8.34 8.29
C GLU A 148 -4.23 7.44 8.26
N GLU A 149 -5.37 7.97 7.83
CA GLU A 149 -6.61 7.22 7.62
C GLU A 149 -6.43 6.13 6.56
N ALA A 150 -5.77 6.44 5.44
CA ALA A 150 -5.50 5.45 4.40
C ALA A 150 -4.62 4.30 4.91
N LYS A 151 -3.58 4.60 5.70
CA LYS A 151 -2.72 3.57 6.33
C LYS A 151 -3.51 2.70 7.32
N LYS A 152 -4.39 3.30 8.13
CA LYS A 152 -5.27 2.54 9.03
C LYS A 152 -6.18 1.60 8.25
N GLN A 153 -6.75 2.08 7.14
CA GLN A 153 -7.61 1.28 6.28
C GLN A 153 -6.85 0.12 5.64
N GLU A 154 -5.61 0.34 5.21
CA GLU A 154 -4.75 -0.71 4.65
C GLU A 154 -4.48 -1.84 5.66
N ILE A 155 -4.12 -1.49 6.90
CA ILE A 155 -3.94 -2.48 7.99
C ILE A 155 -5.24 -3.27 8.23
N LEU A 156 -6.38 -2.58 8.19
CA LEU A 156 -7.68 -3.21 8.42
C LEU A 156 -8.02 -4.17 7.28
N ASN A 157 -7.77 -3.79 6.03
CA ASN A 157 -7.96 -4.63 4.85
C ASN A 157 -7.08 -5.88 4.91
N GLN A 158 -5.80 -5.76 5.30
CA GLN A 158 -4.91 -6.90 5.49
C GLN A 158 -5.45 -7.89 6.53
N ARG A 159 -5.94 -7.40 7.68
CA ARG A 159 -6.58 -8.26 8.70
C ARG A 159 -7.83 -8.95 8.17
N VAL A 160 -8.65 -8.26 7.38
CA VAL A 160 -9.84 -8.85 6.77
C VAL A 160 -9.46 -9.96 5.80
N GLU A 161 -8.43 -9.75 4.96
CA GLU A 161 -7.92 -10.78 4.05
C GLU A 161 -7.37 -12.01 4.79
N GLU A 162 -6.62 -11.82 5.87
CA GLU A 162 -6.13 -12.92 6.71
C GLU A 162 -7.28 -13.70 7.35
N ASN A 163 -8.29 -13.00 7.88
CA ASN A 163 -9.47 -13.63 8.46
C ASN A 163 -10.27 -14.38 7.40
N LEU A 164 -10.39 -13.83 6.20
CA LEU A 164 -11.06 -14.49 5.08
C LEU A 164 -10.35 -15.80 4.71
N LYS A 165 -9.01 -15.80 4.59
CA LYS A 165 -8.23 -17.01 4.34
C LYS A 165 -8.46 -18.08 5.42
N LYS A 166 -8.37 -17.70 6.70
CA LYS A 166 -8.63 -18.61 7.82
C LYS A 166 -10.05 -19.19 7.79
N ASN A 167 -11.04 -18.38 7.42
CA ASN A 167 -12.43 -18.85 7.32
C ASN A 167 -12.63 -19.79 6.14
N ILE A 168 -11.98 -19.55 5.00
CA ILE A 168 -12.00 -20.47 3.85
C ILE A 168 -11.39 -21.82 4.25
N GLU A 169 -10.25 -21.82 4.95
CA GLU A 169 -9.63 -23.06 5.45
C GLU A 169 -10.54 -23.82 6.41
N LYS A 170 -11.14 -23.12 7.38
CA LYS A 170 -12.12 -23.71 8.31
C LYS A 170 -13.35 -24.29 7.59
N ASN A 171 -13.89 -23.57 6.61
CA ASN A 171 -15.04 -24.04 5.84
C ASN A 171 -14.69 -25.30 5.04
N ASN A 172 -13.49 -25.37 4.46
CA ASN A 172 -13.02 -26.55 3.75
C ASN A 172 -12.85 -27.76 4.70
N ASP A 173 -12.30 -27.55 5.89
CA ASP A 173 -12.18 -28.60 6.91
C ASP A 173 -13.56 -29.10 7.37
N LEU A 174 -14.51 -28.17 7.61
CA LEU A 174 -15.88 -28.52 7.95
C LEU A 174 -16.60 -29.27 6.82
N ALA A 175 -16.41 -28.85 5.56
CA ALA A 175 -16.98 -29.53 4.41
C ALA A 175 -16.45 -30.97 4.28
N LYS A 176 -15.15 -31.18 4.53
CA LYS A 176 -14.56 -32.52 4.56
C LYS A 176 -15.15 -33.38 5.67
N LYS A 177 -15.26 -32.85 6.89
CA LYS A 177 -15.88 -33.56 8.02
C LYS A 177 -17.34 -33.89 7.78
N LEU A 178 -18.07 -32.99 7.11
CA LEU A 178 -19.46 -33.23 6.74
C LEU A 178 -19.59 -34.40 5.77
N ALA A 179 -18.76 -34.43 4.71
CA ALA A 179 -18.73 -35.53 3.76
C ALA A 179 -18.39 -36.89 4.41
N GLU A 180 -17.39 -36.91 5.31
CA GLU A 180 -17.05 -38.12 6.08
C GLU A 180 -18.20 -38.60 6.98
N THR A 181 -19.00 -37.67 7.52
CA THR A 181 -20.14 -37.98 8.37
C THR A 181 -21.32 -38.49 7.55
N GLU A 182 -21.57 -37.89 6.39
CA GLU A 182 -22.59 -38.35 5.43
C GLU A 182 -22.30 -39.77 4.93
N GLU A 183 -21.03 -40.09 4.66
CA GLU A 183 -20.63 -41.45 4.26
C GLU A 183 -20.88 -42.48 5.39
N LYS A 184 -20.50 -42.15 6.63
CA LYS A 184 -20.77 -43.00 7.80
C LYS A 184 -22.26 -43.22 8.02
N LEU A 185 -23.06 -42.15 7.91
CA LEU A 185 -24.52 -42.23 8.06
C LEU A 185 -25.11 -43.19 7.02
N LYS A 186 -24.70 -43.08 5.76
CA LYS A 186 -25.14 -43.97 4.68
C LYS A 186 -24.78 -45.44 4.94
N CYS A 187 -23.59 -45.71 5.45
CA CYS A 187 -23.20 -47.07 5.87
C CYS A 187 -24.07 -47.59 7.02
N SER A 188 -24.34 -46.76 8.04
CA SER A 188 -25.22 -47.14 9.15
C SER A 188 -26.66 -47.42 8.68
N GLU A 189 -27.21 -46.61 7.77
CA GLU A 189 -28.54 -46.84 7.17
C GLU A 189 -28.63 -48.18 6.42
N LEU A 190 -27.58 -48.55 5.68
CA LEU A 190 -27.51 -49.86 5.00
C LEU A 190 -27.45 -51.02 6.00
N CYS A 191 -26.69 -50.87 7.09
CA CYS A 191 -26.63 -51.86 8.16
C CYS A 191 -28.00 -52.06 8.83
N ILE A 192 -28.71 -50.97 9.16
CA ILE A 192 -30.05 -51.03 9.75
C ILE A 192 -31.02 -51.77 8.82
N LYS A 193 -31.07 -51.41 7.54
CA LYS A 193 -31.90 -52.11 6.54
C LYS A 193 -31.60 -53.61 6.47
N THR A 194 -30.33 -53.98 6.54
CA THR A 194 -29.90 -55.39 6.51
C THR A 194 -30.36 -56.14 7.76
N VAL A 195 -30.27 -55.52 8.93
CA VAL A 195 -30.77 -56.08 10.20
C VAL A 195 -32.28 -56.24 10.16
N ASP A 196 -33.01 -55.21 9.70
CA ASP A 196 -34.48 -55.24 9.58
C ASP A 196 -34.93 -56.40 8.66
N MET A 197 -34.27 -56.59 7.51
CA MET A 197 -34.55 -57.71 6.61
C MET A 197 -34.36 -59.07 7.30
N LYS A 198 -33.23 -59.27 8.01
CA LYS A 198 -32.96 -60.53 8.74
C LYS A 198 -33.97 -60.77 9.86
N LEU A 199 -34.41 -59.71 10.53
CA LEU A 199 -35.38 -59.79 11.61
C LEU A 199 -36.76 -60.22 11.07
N GLU A 200 -37.14 -59.73 9.89
CA GLU A 200 -38.36 -60.15 9.20
C GLU A 200 -38.27 -61.60 8.69
N GLU A 201 -37.14 -62.03 8.14
CA GLU A 201 -36.89 -63.44 7.79
C GLU A 201 -37.05 -64.37 9.01
N LEU A 202 -36.50 -63.98 10.16
CA LEU A 202 -36.64 -64.75 11.41
C LEU A 202 -38.09 -64.81 11.91
N ARG A 203 -38.89 -63.75 11.73
CA ARG A 203 -40.33 -63.76 12.06
C ARG A 203 -41.11 -64.76 11.21
N ILE A 204 -40.74 -64.93 9.94
CA ILE A 204 -41.34 -65.92 9.05
C ILE A 204 -40.98 -67.35 9.49
N ILE A 205 -39.73 -67.58 9.89
CA ILE A 205 -39.25 -68.90 10.33
C ILE A 205 -39.82 -69.29 11.71
N PHE A 206 -39.94 -68.32 12.62
CA PHE A 206 -40.47 -68.49 13.97
C PHE A 206 -41.75 -67.65 14.17
N PRO A 207 -42.88 -68.01 13.53
CA PRO A 207 -44.11 -67.28 13.72
C PRO A 207 -44.52 -67.36 15.20
N SER A 208 -44.74 -66.21 15.83
CA SER A 208 -45.05 -66.07 17.27
C SER A 208 -46.23 -66.95 17.71
N SER A 209 -47.14 -67.28 16.80
CA SER A 209 -48.27 -68.19 17.01
C SER A 209 -47.88 -69.63 17.39
N ARG A 210 -46.63 -70.08 17.19
CA ARG A 210 -46.16 -71.41 17.60
C ARG A 210 -45.59 -71.49 19.02
N PHE A 211 -45.33 -70.36 19.68
CA PHE A 211 -44.77 -70.36 21.04
C PHE A 211 -45.83 -70.25 22.14
N GLU A 212 -46.99 -69.67 21.86
CA GLU A 212 -48.07 -69.54 22.86
C GLU A 212 -48.77 -70.86 23.20
N SER A 213 -48.67 -71.89 22.35
CA SER A 213 -49.38 -73.16 22.56
C SER A 213 -48.58 -74.24 23.31
N LYS A 214 -47.39 -73.93 23.84
CA LYS A 214 -46.54 -74.93 24.55
C LYS A 214 -46.36 -74.68 26.06
N PHE A 215 -46.96 -73.62 26.59
CA PHE A 215 -46.85 -73.26 28.02
C PHE A 215 -48.22 -73.02 28.70
N GLN A 216 -49.29 -73.60 28.17
CA GLN A 216 -50.56 -73.78 28.90
C GLN A 216 -50.75 -75.24 29.28
#